data_AF-V9LHH7-F1
#
_entry.id   AF-V9LHH7-F1
#
_cell.length_a   1.000
_cell.length_b   1.000
_cell.length_c   1.000
_cell.angle_alpha   90.00
_cell.angle_beta   90.00
_cell.angle_gamma   90.00
#
_symmetry.space_group_name_H-M   'P 1'
#
loop_
_entity.id
_entity.type
_entity.pdbx_description
1 polymer ?
#
loop_
_entity_poly.entity_id
_entity_poly.type
_entity_poly.pdbx_seq_one_letter_code
_entity_poly.pdbx_strand_id
1 'polypeptide(L)'
;RRIAFLLKELGGMSEYNKKLKLKLAEKEREFETLKMEMDLQENAADAKIAEKAAVLVEEIYHAQKERDAAVLSRLRLANEERDEALLRSKRLEQTIAGLENINPEENDMTLQELLNRINYADTGRAVEKSGVVIVDRIHKTRERKKKITAEEMNAVIEERYSALARTQLLATQ
;
A
#
# COMPACT_ATOMS: atom_id res chain seq x y z
N ARG A 1 22.98 -105.19 39.77
CA ARG A 1 22.47 -104.83 38.42
C ARG A 1 21.57 -103.59 38.42
N ARG A 2 20.54 -103.50 39.26
CA ARG A 2 19.57 -102.39 39.23
C ARG A 2 20.17 -101.00 39.58
N ILE A 3 21.06 -100.93 40.57
CA ILE A 3 21.74 -99.68 40.99
C ILE A 3 22.62 -99.09 39.88
N ALA A 4 23.42 -99.92 39.20
CA ALA A 4 24.30 -99.46 38.11
C ALA A 4 23.51 -98.93 36.91
N PHE A 5 22.35 -99.51 36.60
CA PHE A 5 21.47 -99.03 35.55
C PHE A 5 20.90 -97.63 35.88
N LEU A 6 20.40 -97.44 37.11
CA LEU A 6 19.87 -96.17 37.58
C LEU A 6 20.93 -95.05 37.59
N LEU A 7 22.18 -95.36 37.97
CA LEU A 7 23.29 -94.39 37.90
C LEU A 7 23.61 -93.97 36.47
N LYS A 8 23.53 -94.90 35.51
CA LYS A 8 23.73 -94.60 34.09
C LYS A 8 22.62 -93.71 33.53
N GLU A 9 21.35 -93.99 33.87
CA GLU A 9 20.22 -93.14 33.51
C GLU A 9 20.33 -91.75 34.13
N LEU A 10 20.70 -91.66 35.42
CA LEU A 10 20.91 -90.38 36.10
C LEU A 10 22.02 -89.56 35.41
N GLY A 11 23.12 -90.21 35.03
CA GLY A 11 24.21 -89.59 34.26
C GLY A 11 23.73 -89.06 32.91
N GLY A 12 22.99 -89.87 32.14
CA GLY A 12 22.43 -89.46 30.86
C GLY A 12 21.44 -88.29 30.99
N MET A 13 20.60 -88.31 32.02
CA MET A 13 19.69 -87.21 32.33
C MET A 13 20.43 -85.93 32.73
N SER A 14 21.52 -86.04 33.49
CA SER A 14 22.34 -84.90 33.89
C SER A 14 23.02 -84.23 32.70
N GLU A 15 23.60 -85.02 31.79
CA GLU A 15 24.19 -84.50 30.55
C GLU A 15 23.14 -83.85 29.65
N TYR A 16 21.97 -84.47 29.51
CA TYR A 16 20.88 -83.91 28.72
C TYR A 16 20.38 -82.59 29.31
N ASN A 17 20.20 -82.51 30.64
CA ASN A 17 19.82 -81.28 31.33
C ASN A 17 20.87 -80.17 31.12
N LYS A 18 22.17 -80.51 31.17
CA LYS A 18 23.25 -79.56 30.89
C LYS A 18 23.19 -79.02 29.46
N LYS A 19 22.92 -79.88 28.47
CA LYS A 19 22.70 -79.46 27.07
C LYS A 19 21.49 -78.54 26.92
N LEU A 20 20.38 -78.84 27.59
CA LEU A 20 19.19 -77.98 27.56
C LEU A 20 19.46 -76.60 28.17
N LYS A 21 20.18 -76.54 29.30
CA LYS A 21 20.56 -75.26 29.92
C LYS A 21 21.46 -74.41 29.01
N LEU A 22 22.40 -75.02 28.30
CA LEU A 22 23.24 -74.31 27.34
C LEU A 22 22.42 -73.76 26.17
N LYS A 23 21.51 -74.57 25.59
CA LYS A 23 20.60 -74.12 24.54
C LYS A 23 19.69 -72.99 25.00
N LEU A 24 19.19 -73.06 26.23
CA LEU A 24 18.34 -72.02 26.79
C LEU A 24 19.11 -70.69 26.88
N ALA A 25 20.32 -70.70 27.44
CA ALA A 25 21.16 -69.50 27.55
C ALA A 25 21.54 -68.92 26.18
N GLU A 26 21.75 -69.77 25.16
CA GLU A 26 21.98 -69.33 23.79
C GLU A 26 20.73 -68.65 23.20
N LYS A 27 19.55 -69.24 23.38
CA LYS A 27 18.28 -68.65 22.92
C LYS A 27 17.90 -67.38 23.65
N GLU A 28 18.21 -67.26 24.94
CA GLU A 28 18.03 -66.02 25.70
C GLU A 28 18.89 -64.88 25.13
N ARG A 29 20.16 -65.15 24.81
CA ARG A 29 21.02 -64.16 24.14
C ARG A 29 20.54 -63.77 22.76
N GLU A 30 20.15 -64.74 21.93
CA GLU A 30 19.62 -64.47 20.59
C GLU A 30 18.37 -63.59 20.67
N PHE A 31 17.48 -63.89 21.63
CA PHE A 31 16.27 -63.12 21.86
C PHE A 31 16.56 -61.68 22.30
N GLU A 32 17.49 -61.48 23.25
CA GLU A 32 17.90 -60.13 23.67
C GLU A 32 18.52 -59.34 22.51
N THR A 33 19.33 -59.99 21.68
CA THR A 33 19.97 -59.35 20.51
C THR A 33 18.92 -58.90 19.50
N LEU A 34 17.97 -59.78 19.15
CA LEU A 34 16.89 -59.45 18.23
C LEU A 34 16.00 -58.32 18.76
N LYS A 35 15.75 -58.30 20.07
CA LYS A 35 14.99 -57.22 20.70
C LYS A 35 15.72 -55.88 20.57
N MET A 36 17.02 -55.85 20.86
CA MET A 36 17.84 -54.63 20.70
C MET A 36 17.89 -54.17 19.24
N GLU A 37 18.01 -55.08 18.28
CA GLU A 37 17.98 -54.76 16.85
C GLU A 37 16.65 -54.16 16.42
N MET A 38 15.53 -54.70 16.92
CA MET A 38 14.19 -54.19 16.63
C MET A 38 14.01 -52.78 17.21
N ASP A 39 14.40 -52.55 18.46
CA ASP A 39 14.32 -51.23 19.11
C ASP A 39 15.20 -50.20 18.36
N LEU A 40 16.37 -50.60 17.86
CA LEU A 40 17.23 -49.74 17.05
C LEU A 40 16.60 -49.38 15.70
N GLN A 41 15.93 -50.33 15.05
CA GLN A 41 15.23 -50.08 13.78
C GLN A 41 14.04 -49.13 13.96
N GLU A 42 13.26 -49.30 15.03
CA GLU A 42 12.14 -48.43 15.38
C GLU A 42 12.63 -46.99 15.60
N ASN A 43 13.64 -46.82 16.47
CA ASN A 43 14.23 -45.50 16.72
C ASN A 43 14.80 -44.84 15.45
N ALA A 44 15.42 -45.62 14.57
CA ALA A 44 15.94 -45.10 13.31
C ALA A 44 14.82 -44.69 12.33
N ALA A 45 13.70 -45.39 12.34
CA ALA A 45 12.53 -45.02 11.55
C ALA A 45 11.90 -43.72 12.08
N ASP A 46 11.73 -43.61 13.39
CA ASP A 46 11.20 -42.41 14.04
C ASP A 46 12.08 -41.19 13.81
N ALA A 47 13.40 -41.34 13.92
CA ALA A 47 14.35 -40.26 13.63
C ALA A 47 14.21 -39.75 12.19
N LYS A 48 14.06 -40.64 11.21
CA LYS A 48 13.84 -40.26 9.80
C LYS A 48 12.51 -39.54 9.59
N ILE A 49 11.46 -39.94 10.31
CA ILE A 49 10.16 -39.26 10.24
C ILE A 49 10.28 -37.85 10.83
N ALA A 50 10.93 -37.72 12.00
CA ALA A 50 11.15 -36.45 12.66
C ALA A 50 12.00 -35.50 11.79
N GLU A 51 13.06 -35.99 11.14
CA GLU A 51 13.89 -35.22 10.21
C GLU A 51 13.06 -34.66 9.05
N LYS A 52 12.26 -35.51 8.39
CA LYS A 52 11.38 -35.08 7.29
C LYS A 52 10.34 -34.06 7.76
N ALA A 53 9.78 -34.26 8.96
CA ALA A 53 8.83 -33.33 9.54
C ALA A 53 9.48 -31.97 9.83
N ALA A 54 10.71 -31.95 10.35
CA ALA A 54 11.44 -30.72 10.62
C ALA A 54 11.71 -29.93 9.32
N VAL A 55 12.19 -30.59 8.26
CA VAL A 55 12.40 -29.96 6.94
C VAL A 55 11.09 -29.36 6.40
N LEU A 56 9.99 -30.11 6.47
CA LEU A 56 8.69 -29.62 6.00
C LEU A 56 8.21 -28.38 6.79
N VAL A 57 8.43 -28.36 8.12
CA VAL A 57 8.09 -27.21 8.96
C VAL A 57 8.92 -25.98 8.58
N GLU A 58 10.21 -26.15 8.32
CA GLU A 58 11.08 -25.06 7.86
C GLU A 58 10.64 -24.52 6.49
N GLU A 59 10.33 -25.40 5.54
CA GLU A 59 9.82 -25.00 4.22
C GLU A 59 8.50 -24.22 4.31
N ILE A 60 7.55 -24.72 5.11
CA ILE A 60 6.27 -24.04 5.35
C ILE A 60 6.51 -22.67 5.99
N TYR A 61 7.40 -22.58 6.98
CA TYR A 61 7.72 -21.32 7.64
C TYR A 61 8.29 -20.30 6.65
N HIS A 62 9.25 -20.72 5.82
CA HIS A 62 9.82 -19.87 4.78
C HIS A 62 8.77 -19.39 3.77
N ALA A 63 7.95 -20.30 3.25
CA ALA A 63 6.88 -19.97 2.31
C ALA A 63 5.85 -19.00 2.92
N GLN A 64 5.48 -19.18 4.19
CA GLN A 64 4.59 -18.27 4.91
C GLN A 64 5.21 -16.87 5.05
N LYS A 65 6.47 -16.80 5.43
CA LYS A 65 7.18 -15.52 5.58
C LYS A 65 7.24 -14.75 4.26
N GLU A 66 7.55 -15.44 3.15
CA GLU A 66 7.55 -14.83 1.82
C GLU A 66 6.16 -14.35 1.39
N ARG A 67 5.13 -15.18 1.63
CA ARG A 67 3.73 -14.81 1.36
C ARG A 67 3.35 -13.55 2.13
N ASP A 68 3.64 -13.49 3.42
CA ASP A 68 3.25 -12.37 4.27
C ASP A 68 3.99 -11.08 3.87
N ALA A 69 5.26 -11.17 3.50
CA ALA A 69 6.01 -10.04 2.95
C ALA A 69 5.40 -9.53 1.62
N ALA A 70 5.03 -10.44 0.72
CA ALA A 70 4.40 -10.08 -0.55
C ALA A 70 3.02 -9.44 -0.35
N VAL A 71 2.22 -9.96 0.58
CA VAL A 71 0.91 -9.39 0.95
C VAL A 71 1.06 -7.99 1.53
N LEU A 72 2.00 -7.80 2.48
CA LEU A 72 2.24 -6.49 3.08
C LEU A 72 2.71 -5.47 2.03
N SER A 73 3.59 -5.87 1.11
CA SER A 73 4.03 -5.02 0.00
C SER A 73 2.86 -4.61 -0.90
N ARG A 74 1.97 -5.54 -1.26
CA ARG A 74 0.77 -5.24 -2.07
C ARG A 74 -0.19 -4.31 -1.36
N LEU A 75 -0.43 -4.54 -0.06
CA LEU A 75 -1.29 -3.69 0.75
C LEU A 75 -0.74 -2.27 0.87
N ARG A 76 0.58 -2.13 1.02
CA ARG A 76 1.24 -0.81 1.03
C ARG A 76 1.03 -0.07 -0.29
N LEU A 77 1.28 -0.73 -1.43
CA LEU A 77 1.07 -0.12 -2.75
C LEU A 77 -0.39 0.28 -2.97
N ALA A 78 -1.34 -0.57 -2.62
CA ALA A 78 -2.76 -0.25 -2.73
C ALA A 78 -3.16 0.98 -1.88
N ASN A 79 -2.58 1.13 -0.69
CA ASN A 79 -2.80 2.31 0.14
C ASN A 79 -2.18 3.57 -0.48
N GLU A 80 -0.95 3.48 -1.00
CA GLU A 80 -0.27 4.59 -1.68
C GLU A 80 -1.07 5.05 -2.91
N GLU A 81 -1.50 4.12 -3.76
CA GLU A 81 -2.34 4.42 -4.94
C GLU A 81 -3.68 5.06 -4.55
N ARG A 82 -4.33 4.56 -3.50
CA ARG A 82 -5.58 5.13 -2.99
C ARG A 82 -5.37 6.54 -2.48
N ASP A 83 -4.32 6.77 -1.71
CA ASP A 83 -4.04 8.07 -1.11
C ASP A 83 -3.66 9.09 -2.20
N GLU A 84 -2.93 8.68 -3.24
CA GLU A 84 -2.69 9.49 -4.43
C GLU A 84 -3.97 9.83 -5.18
N ALA A 85 -4.87 8.85 -5.39
CA ALA A 85 -6.15 9.08 -6.05
C ALA A 85 -7.02 10.06 -5.27
N LEU A 86 -7.07 9.93 -3.93
CA LEU A 86 -7.76 10.86 -3.05
C LEU A 86 -7.18 12.27 -3.13
N LEU A 87 -5.84 12.40 -3.15
CA LEU A 87 -5.18 13.70 -3.29
C LEU A 87 -5.50 14.34 -4.65
N ARG A 88 -5.49 13.56 -5.74
CA ARG A 88 -5.88 14.03 -7.08
C ARG A 88 -7.34 14.48 -7.11
N SER A 89 -8.26 13.70 -6.52
CA SER A 89 -9.69 14.08 -6.42
C SER A 89 -9.86 15.41 -5.69
N LYS A 90 -9.23 15.58 -4.52
CA LYS A 90 -9.30 16.83 -3.75
C LYS A 90 -8.78 18.03 -4.53
N ARG A 91 -7.67 17.88 -5.28
CA ARG A 91 -7.14 18.95 -6.12
C ARG A 91 -8.10 19.33 -7.25
N LEU A 92 -8.74 18.33 -7.87
CA LEU A 92 -9.74 18.56 -8.92
C LEU A 92 -10.98 19.24 -8.35
N GLU A 93 -11.48 18.80 -7.19
CA GLU A 93 -12.58 19.45 -6.48
C GLU A 93 -12.27 20.92 -6.16
N GLN A 94 -11.07 21.22 -5.67
CA GLN A 94 -10.62 22.60 -5.45
C GLN A 94 -10.55 23.42 -6.74
N THR A 95 -10.08 22.79 -7.83
CA THR A 95 -10.00 23.44 -9.15
C THR A 95 -11.40 23.75 -9.68
N ILE A 96 -12.34 22.80 -9.58
CA ILE A 96 -13.73 22.96 -9.98
C ILE A 96 -14.39 24.06 -9.14
N ALA A 97 -14.24 24.06 -7.81
CA ALA A 97 -14.76 25.12 -6.95
C ALA A 97 -14.19 26.50 -7.31
N GLY A 98 -12.93 26.56 -7.77
CA GLY A 98 -12.34 27.79 -8.32
C GLY A 98 -12.96 28.22 -9.65
N LEU A 99 -13.33 27.27 -10.52
CA LEU A 99 -13.96 27.50 -11.81
C LEU A 99 -15.46 27.83 -11.71
N GLU A 100 -16.19 27.31 -10.72
CA GLU A 100 -17.59 27.65 -10.46
C GLU A 100 -17.80 29.15 -10.17
N ASN A 101 -16.74 29.86 -9.74
CA ASN A 101 -16.74 31.32 -9.57
C ASN A 101 -16.55 32.11 -10.88
N ILE A 102 -16.23 31.44 -11.99
CA ILE A 102 -16.09 32.04 -13.31
C ILE A 102 -17.16 31.42 -14.19
N ASN A 103 -18.38 31.96 -14.14
CA ASN A 103 -19.42 31.57 -15.06
C ASN A 103 -19.16 32.25 -16.43
N PRO A 104 -18.68 31.54 -17.47
CA PRO A 104 -18.34 32.16 -18.75
C PRO A 104 -19.60 32.64 -19.49
N GLU A 105 -20.75 31.97 -19.33
CA GLU A 105 -22.02 32.40 -19.93
C GLU A 105 -22.49 33.76 -19.40
N GLU A 106 -22.19 34.05 -18.13
CA GLU A 106 -22.50 35.35 -17.52
C GLU A 106 -21.55 36.46 -17.92
N ASN A 107 -20.43 36.16 -18.58
CA ASN A 107 -19.47 37.15 -19.06
C ASN A 107 -19.82 37.67 -20.48
N ASP A 108 -20.51 36.86 -21.29
CA ASP A 108 -20.93 37.22 -22.65
C ASP A 108 -22.32 37.88 -22.73
N MET A 109 -23.14 37.75 -21.68
CA MET A 109 -24.46 38.39 -21.66
C MET A 109 -24.37 39.92 -21.68
N THR A 110 -25.32 40.59 -22.32
CA THR A 110 -25.39 42.06 -22.24
C THR A 110 -25.85 42.52 -20.86
N LEU A 111 -25.55 43.76 -20.47
CA LEU A 111 -26.07 44.32 -19.21
C LEU A 111 -27.61 44.27 -19.17
N GLN A 112 -28.24 44.46 -20.32
CA GLN A 112 -29.70 44.40 -20.45
C GLN A 112 -30.25 43.00 -20.16
N GLU A 113 -29.57 41.95 -20.61
CA GLU A 113 -29.96 40.55 -20.32
C GLU A 113 -29.84 40.23 -18.83
N LEU A 114 -28.77 40.68 -18.17
CA LEU A 114 -28.59 40.52 -16.73
C LEU A 114 -29.68 41.25 -15.92
N LEU A 115 -30.03 42.47 -16.33
CA LEU A 115 -31.12 43.24 -15.71
C LEU A 115 -32.48 42.59 -15.93
N ASN A 116 -32.74 42.09 -17.14
CA ASN A 116 -33.96 41.36 -17.45
C ASN A 116 -34.06 40.08 -16.59
N ARG A 117 -32.97 39.35 -16.38
CA ARG A 117 -32.93 38.19 -15.49
C ARG A 117 -33.27 38.54 -14.04
N ILE A 118 -32.79 39.67 -13.53
CA ILE A 118 -33.17 40.16 -12.19
C ILE A 118 -34.66 40.48 -12.15
N ASN A 119 -35.17 41.16 -13.19
CA ASN A 119 -36.57 41.58 -13.26
C ASN A 119 -37.55 40.39 -13.30
N TYR A 120 -37.14 39.28 -13.91
CA TYR A 120 -37.94 38.05 -14.04
C TYR A 120 -37.48 36.91 -13.12
N ALA A 121 -36.67 37.19 -12.09
CA ALA A 121 -36.18 36.15 -11.20
C ALA A 121 -37.25 35.72 -10.17
N ASP A 122 -37.59 34.42 -10.18
CA ASP A 122 -38.56 33.84 -9.23
C ASP A 122 -38.00 33.60 -7.82
N THR A 123 -36.67 33.72 -7.64
CA THR A 123 -35.99 33.45 -6.36
C THR A 123 -34.91 34.48 -6.04
N GLY A 124 -34.72 34.78 -4.75
CA GLY A 124 -33.67 35.69 -4.29
C GLY A 124 -32.26 35.23 -4.66
N ARG A 125 -32.02 33.92 -4.73
CA ARG A 125 -30.73 33.36 -5.15
C ARG A 125 -30.42 33.62 -6.63
N ALA A 126 -31.44 33.65 -7.50
CA ALA A 126 -31.26 34.00 -8.91
C ALA A 126 -30.97 35.50 -9.10
N VAL A 127 -31.58 36.36 -8.29
CA VAL A 127 -31.26 37.79 -8.22
C VAL A 127 -29.82 38.00 -7.79
N GLU A 128 -29.39 37.34 -6.71
CA GLU A 128 -28.03 37.45 -6.18
C GLU A 128 -26.98 37.04 -7.22
N LYS A 129 -27.19 35.90 -7.90
CA LYS A 129 -26.27 35.41 -8.94
C LYS A 129 -26.07 36.45 -10.06
N SER A 130 -27.15 37.02 -10.59
CA SER A 130 -27.07 38.05 -11.62
C SER A 130 -26.47 39.36 -11.09
N GLY A 131 -26.74 39.71 -9.83
CA GLY A 131 -26.20 40.88 -9.15
C GLY A 131 -24.68 40.85 -8.98
N VAL A 132 -24.13 39.70 -8.56
CA VAL A 132 -22.67 39.52 -8.40
C VAL A 132 -21.92 39.79 -9.71
N VAL A 133 -22.45 39.32 -10.84
CA VAL A 133 -21.87 39.54 -12.18
C VAL A 133 -21.87 41.02 -12.56
N ILE A 134 -22.99 41.73 -12.32
CA ILE A 134 -23.08 43.16 -12.61
C ILE A 134 -22.05 43.95 -11.77
N VAL A 135 -21.95 43.63 -10.48
CA VAL A 135 -21.00 44.28 -9.55
C VAL A 135 -19.55 44.05 -10.01
N ASP A 136 -19.19 42.81 -10.35
CA ASP A 136 -17.85 42.49 -10.86
C ASP A 136 -17.52 43.26 -12.15
N ARG A 137 -18.46 43.38 -13.10
CA ARG A 137 -18.29 44.17 -14.32
C ARG A 137 -18.07 45.66 -14.05
N ILE A 138 -18.80 46.23 -13.09
CA ILE A 138 -18.63 47.63 -12.68
C ILE A 138 -17.22 47.83 -12.12
N HIS A 139 -16.76 46.94 -11.24
CA HIS A 139 -15.42 46.99 -10.68
C HIS A 139 -14.34 46.91 -11.77
N LYS A 140 -14.40 45.91 -12.66
CA LYS A 140 -13.45 45.75 -13.77
C LYS A 140 -13.42 46.97 -14.69
N THR A 141 -14.59 47.54 -15.00
CA THR A 141 -14.68 48.75 -15.85
C THR A 141 -14.07 49.96 -15.16
N ARG A 142 -14.29 50.13 -13.85
CA ARG A 142 -13.71 51.23 -13.07
C ARG A 142 -12.19 51.13 -12.99
N GLU A 143 -11.65 49.93 -12.78
CA GLU A 143 -10.21 49.70 -12.77
C GLU A 143 -9.57 49.95 -14.15
N ARG A 144 -10.21 49.49 -15.24
CA ARG A 144 -9.76 49.81 -16.60
C ARG A 144 -9.73 51.31 -16.87
N LYS A 145 -10.78 52.05 -16.47
CA LYS A 145 -10.80 53.51 -16.60
C LYS A 145 -9.65 54.17 -15.85
N LYS A 146 -9.42 53.80 -14.58
CA LYS A 146 -8.27 54.32 -13.80
C LYS A 146 -6.95 54.05 -14.50
N LYS A 147 -6.76 52.84 -15.04
CA LYS A 147 -5.55 52.44 -15.76
C LYS A 147 -5.34 53.29 -17.01
N ILE A 148 -6.37 53.44 -17.85
CA ILE A 148 -6.32 54.28 -19.06
C ILE A 148 -5.99 55.73 -18.69
N THR A 149 -6.68 56.30 -17.70
CA THR A 149 -6.40 57.69 -17.28
C THR A 149 -4.98 57.87 -16.76
N ALA A 150 -4.41 56.89 -16.07
CA ALA A 150 -3.02 56.93 -15.63
C ALA A 150 -2.04 56.86 -16.83
N GLU A 151 -2.32 55.99 -17.81
CA GLU A 151 -1.54 55.87 -19.04
C GLU A 151 -1.59 57.15 -19.87
N GLU A 152 -2.77 57.76 -20.04
CA GLU A 152 -2.96 59.05 -20.73
C GLU A 152 -2.21 60.19 -20.01
N MET A 153 -2.30 60.26 -18.67
CA MET A 153 -1.58 61.26 -17.88
C MET A 153 -0.05 61.12 -18.06
N ASN A 154 0.45 59.89 -18.03
CA ASN A 154 1.87 59.61 -18.26
C ASN A 154 2.29 60.03 -19.68
N ALA A 155 1.48 59.71 -20.70
CA ALA A 155 1.76 60.12 -22.09
C ALA A 155 1.85 61.65 -22.23
N VAL A 156 0.94 62.40 -21.61
CA VAL A 156 0.96 63.88 -21.62
C VAL A 156 2.20 64.43 -20.90
N ILE A 157 2.63 63.81 -19.80
CA ILE A 157 3.85 64.20 -19.08
C ILE A 157 5.09 63.99 -19.95
N GLU A 158 5.18 62.85 -20.63
CA GLU A 158 6.29 62.54 -21.55
C GLU A 158 6.34 63.48 -22.76
N GLU A 159 5.19 63.81 -23.34
CA GLU A 159 5.11 64.79 -24.43
C GLU A 159 5.57 66.17 -23.96
N ARG A 160 5.16 66.60 -22.76
CA ARG A 160 5.60 67.86 -22.16
C ARG A 160 7.11 67.88 -21.94
N TYR A 161 7.70 66.82 -21.38
CA TYR A 161 9.15 66.74 -21.19
C TYR A 161 9.91 66.74 -22.51
N SER A 162 9.39 66.04 -23.52
CA SER A 162 9.96 66.04 -24.87
C SER A 162 9.91 67.43 -25.51
N ALA A 163 8.82 68.18 -25.34
CA ALA A 163 8.71 69.55 -25.85
C ALA A 163 9.64 70.52 -25.11
N LEU A 164 9.75 70.42 -23.79
CA LEU A 164 10.69 71.21 -22.98
C LEU A 164 12.14 70.95 -23.39
N ALA A 165 12.51 69.69 -23.64
CA ALA A 165 13.85 69.34 -24.11
C ALA A 165 14.15 69.99 -25.48
N ARG A 166 13.18 69.98 -26.40
CA ARG A 166 13.33 70.63 -27.72
C ARG A 166 13.48 72.15 -27.62
N THR A 167 12.71 72.82 -26.75
CA THR A 167 12.81 74.28 -26.59
C THR A 167 14.11 74.70 -25.91
N GLN A 168 14.62 73.91 -24.96
CA GLN A 168 15.95 74.12 -24.36
C GLN A 168 17.07 73.96 -25.38
N LEU A 169 16.99 72.97 -26.28
CA LEU A 169 17.97 72.76 -27.35
C LEU A 169 18.00 73.92 -28.35
N LEU A 170 16.83 74.50 -28.66
CA LEU A 170 16.72 75.66 -29.55
C LEU A 170 17.17 76.98 -28.88
N ALA A 171 17.08 77.10 -27.56
CA ALA A 171 17.52 78.28 -26.81
C ALA A 171 19.04 78.32 -26.52
N THR A 172 19.76 77.23 -26.84
CA THR A 172 21.21 77.11 -26.69
C THR A 172 21.97 77.17 -28.02
N GLN A 173 21.29 77.50 -29.12
CA GLN A 173 21.84 77.91 -30.41
C GLN A 173 21.76 79.43 -30.56
#